data_AF-A0A166JFP1-F1
#
_entry.id   AF-A0A166JFP1-F1
#
_cell.length_a   1.000
_cell.length_b   1.000
_cell.length_c   1.000
_cell.angle_alpha   90.00
_cell.angle_beta   90.00
_cell.angle_gamma   90.00
#
_symmetry.space_group_name_H-M   'P 1'
#
loop_
_entity.id
_entity.type
_entity.pdbx_description
1 polymer ?
#
loop_
_entity_poly.entity_id
_entity_poly.type
_entity_poly.pdbx_seq_one_letter_code
_entity_poly.pdbx_strand_id
1 'polypeptide(L)'
;MKAIEVTGKIDAEGNLVLDQPIQGTTYPHQVRVIVLVPEQVEIEAVDPDDTPVEEIKASLKRALQQAKAGQRLPLSQMWEGIDAE
;
A
#
# COMPACT_ATOMS: atom_id res chain seq x y z
N MET A 1 11.24 31.19 7.94
CA MET A 1 11.92 29.88 8.12
C MET A 1 12.20 29.33 6.73
N LYS A 2 13.42 28.84 6.46
CA LYS A 2 13.80 28.27 5.16
C LYS A 2 13.98 26.76 5.35
N ALA A 3 13.29 25.95 4.55
CA ALA A 3 13.48 24.50 4.55
C ALA A 3 14.74 24.17 3.75
N ILE A 4 15.58 23.28 4.29
CA ILE A 4 16.74 22.71 3.60
C ILE A 4 16.54 21.21 3.65
N GLU A 5 16.54 20.57 2.49
CA GLU A 5 16.45 19.12 2.36
C GLU A 5 17.87 18.56 2.28
N VAL A 6 18.20 17.65 3.20
CA VAL A 6 19.49 16.93 3.24
C VAL A 6 19.20 15.48 3.55
N THR A 7 19.88 14.58 2.84
CA THR A 7 19.79 13.15 3.09
C THR A 7 20.61 12.77 4.33
N GLY A 8 20.03 11.94 5.18
CA GLY A 8 20.69 11.39 6.35
C GLY A 8 20.13 10.00 6.66
N LYS A 9 20.84 9.29 7.54
CA LYS A 9 20.47 7.96 8.01
C LYS A 9 20.23 8.02 9.51
N ILE A 10 19.34 7.16 10.00
CA ILE A 10 19.16 6.94 11.43
C ILE A 10 20.12 5.82 11.83
N ASP A 11 20.98 6.07 12.82
CA ASP A 11 21.89 5.05 13.35
C ASP A 11 21.15 4.04 14.27
N ALA A 12 21.88 3.04 14.77
CA ALA A 12 21.31 2.02 15.65
C ALA A 12 20.88 2.55 17.03
N GLU A 13 21.34 3.75 17.41
CA GLU A 13 21.02 4.41 18.67
C GLU A 13 19.86 5.41 18.50
N GLY A 14 19.36 5.59 17.27
CA GLY A 14 18.25 6.48 16.93
C GLY A 14 18.67 7.93 16.61
N ASN A 15 19.96 8.22 16.45
CA ASN A 15 20.43 9.55 16.08
C ASN A 15 20.36 9.75 14.56
N LEU A 16 19.96 10.95 14.14
CA LEU A 16 20.02 11.35 12.74
C LEU A 16 21.44 11.78 12.37
N VAL A 17 22.09 10.98 11.52
CA VAL A 17 23.40 11.27 10.96
C VAL A 17 23.21 11.78 9.53
N LEU A 18 23.63 13.02 9.28
CA LEU A 18 23.57 13.60 7.94
C LEU A 18 24.75 13.12 7.09
N ASP A 19 24.50 12.74 5.85
CA ASP A 19 25.58 12.34 4.92
C ASP A 19 26.47 13.54 4.55
N GLN A 20 25.90 14.75 4.60
CA GLN A 20 26.57 16.01 4.30
C GLN A 20 26.18 17.08 5.32
N PRO A 21 27.09 17.99 5.69
CA PRO A 21 26.78 19.11 6.55
C PRO A 21 25.74 20.03 5.89
N ILE A 22 24.85 20.63 6.69
CA ILE A 22 23.88 21.60 6.21
C ILE A 22 24.63 22.86 5.74
N GLN A 23 24.83 22.99 4.43
CA GLN A 23 25.48 24.14 3.83
C GLN A 23 24.48 25.30 3.77
N GLY A 24 24.75 26.39 4.50
CA GLY A 24 24.00 27.63 4.34
C GLY A 24 23.49 28.32 5.60
N THR A 25 23.96 27.96 6.79
CA THR A 25 23.62 28.72 8.01
C THR A 25 24.88 29.24 8.69
N THR A 26 25.25 30.47 8.37
CA THR A 26 25.92 31.35 9.34
C THR A 26 25.07 31.36 10.61
N TYR A 27 25.69 31.14 11.78
CA TYR A 27 25.16 31.21 13.15
C TYR A 27 24.63 29.91 13.81
N PRO A 28 24.91 29.70 15.12
CA PRO A 28 24.39 28.59 15.92
C PRO A 28 22.94 28.85 16.34
N HIS A 29 21.97 28.58 15.46
CA HIS A 29 20.55 28.68 15.78
C HIS A 29 19.91 27.29 15.93
N GLN A 30 18.88 27.22 16.78
CA GLN A 30 18.06 26.01 16.94
C GLN A 30 17.26 25.74 15.66
N VAL A 31 17.37 24.52 15.13
CA VAL A 31 16.67 24.08 13.92
C VAL A 31 15.57 23.06 14.26
N ARG A 32 14.49 23.06 13.47
CA ARG A 32 13.45 22.02 13.50
C ARG A 32 13.75 21.00 12.39
N VAL A 33 13.84 19.73 12.76
CA VAL A 33 14.10 18.62 11.83
C VAL A 33 12.78 17.88 11.57
N ILE A 34 12.51 17.58 10.30
CA ILE A 34 11.38 16.74 9.87
C ILE A 34 11.99 15.53 9.18
N VAL A 35 11.70 14.33 9.68
CA VAL A 35 12.19 13.06 9.11
C VAL A 35 11.06 12.43 8.31
N LEU A 36 11.28 12.27 7.01
CA LEU A 36 10.38 11.52 6.14
C LEU A 36 10.82 10.05 6.15
N VAL A 37 10.09 9.22 6.87
CA VAL A 37 10.25 7.77 6.82
C VAL A 37 9.28 7.27 5.75
N PRO A 38 9.71 6.46 4.76
CA PRO A 38 8.76 5.82 3.87
C PRO A 38 7.83 4.99 4.74
N GLU A 39 6.53 5.16 4.53
CA GLU A 39 5.53 4.26 5.08
C GLU A 39 5.97 2.87 4.62
N GLN A 40 6.53 2.08 5.55
CA GLN A 40 6.65 0.65 5.31
C GLN A 40 5.22 0.27 5.03
N VAL A 41 4.93 -0.15 3.80
CA VAL A 41 3.65 -0.76 3.46
C VAL A 41 3.44 -1.74 4.58
N GLU A 42 2.54 -1.39 5.52
CA GLU A 42 2.15 -2.30 6.56
C GLU A 42 1.77 -3.52 5.74
N ILE A 43 2.55 -4.59 5.89
CA ILE A 43 2.16 -5.86 5.32
C ILE A 43 0.91 -6.12 6.14
N GLU A 44 -0.24 -5.67 5.60
CA GLU A 44 -1.54 -5.79 6.20
C GLU A 44 -1.54 -7.21 6.74
N ALA A 45 -1.60 -7.33 8.07
CA ALA A 45 -1.51 -8.63 8.72
C ALA A 45 -2.55 -9.48 8.01
N VAL A 46 -2.10 -10.43 7.19
CA VAL A 46 -2.97 -11.12 6.23
C VAL A 46 -4.09 -11.71 7.05
N ASP A 47 -5.28 -11.11 6.95
CA ASP A 47 -6.43 -11.59 7.68
C ASP A 47 -6.64 -13.03 7.19
N PRO A 48 -6.59 -14.05 8.06
CA PRO A 48 -6.80 -15.42 7.64
C PRO A 48 -8.18 -15.61 6.98
N ASP A 49 -9.13 -14.69 7.21
CA ASP A 49 -10.44 -14.68 6.57
C ASP A 49 -10.46 -13.90 5.23
N ASP A 50 -9.41 -13.14 4.90
CA ASP A 50 -9.32 -12.43 3.62
C ASP A 50 -8.90 -13.37 2.48
N THR A 51 -9.68 -13.33 1.40
CA THR A 51 -9.33 -14.06 0.18
C THR A 51 -8.15 -13.38 -0.50
N PRO A 52 -7.05 -14.10 -0.78
CA PRO A 52 -5.87 -13.49 -1.35
C PRO A 52 -6.16 -12.91 -2.74
N VAL A 53 -5.55 -11.76 -3.04
CA VAL A 53 -5.72 -11.04 -4.31
C VAL A 53 -5.43 -11.93 -5.53
N GLU A 54 -4.52 -12.89 -5.40
CA GLU A 54 -4.21 -13.87 -6.45
C GLU A 54 -5.39 -14.78 -6.78
N GLU A 55 -6.11 -15.25 -5.76
CA GLU A 55 -7.30 -16.07 -5.91
C GLU A 55 -8.45 -15.29 -6.53
N ILE A 56 -8.67 -14.05 -6.09
CA ILE A 56 -9.66 -13.13 -6.70
C ILE A 56 -9.34 -12.93 -8.19
N LYS A 57 -8.08 -12.64 -8.54
CA LYS A 57 -7.65 -12.49 -9.93
C LYS A 57 -7.86 -13.76 -10.75
N ALA A 58 -7.58 -14.94 -10.18
CA ALA A 58 -7.79 -16.21 -10.85
C ALA A 58 -9.28 -16.48 -11.11
N SER A 59 -10.12 -16.21 -10.11
CA SER A 59 -11.57 -16.33 -10.20
C SER A 59 -12.15 -15.42 -11.29
N LEU A 60 -11.78 -14.14 -11.29
CA LEU A 60 -12.21 -13.18 -12.31
C LEU A 60 -11.78 -13.57 -13.73
N LYS A 61 -10.54 -14.07 -13.89
CA LYS A 61 -10.06 -14.58 -15.19
C LYS A 61 -10.91 -15.75 -15.67
N ARG A 62 -11.24 -16.71 -14.79
CA ARG A 62 -12.10 -17.85 -15.12
C ARG A 62 -13.50 -17.40 -15.53
N ALA A 63 -14.13 -16.54 -14.73
CA ALA A 63 -15.46 -15.98 -15.01
C ALA A 63 -15.48 -15.23 -16.36
N LEU A 64 -14.43 -14.47 -16.67
CA LEU A 64 -14.31 -13.79 -17.95
C LEU A 64 -14.21 -14.77 -19.13
N GLN A 65 -13.47 -15.87 -18.97
CA GLN A 65 -13.37 -16.91 -20.02
C GLN A 65 -14.69 -17.65 -20.21
N GLN A 66 -15.39 -18.01 -19.13
CA GLN A 66 -16.73 -18.61 -19.18
C GLN A 66 -17.73 -17.69 -19.88
N ALA A 67 -17.71 -16.40 -19.54
CA ALA A 67 -18.50 -15.41 -20.21
C ALA A 67 -18.16 -15.35 -21.71
N LYS A 68 -16.89 -15.30 -22.10
CA LYS A 68 -16.50 -15.31 -23.53
C LYS A 68 -16.94 -16.58 -24.26
N ALA A 69 -16.92 -17.73 -23.58
CA ALA A 69 -17.38 -19.01 -24.11
C ALA A 69 -18.91 -19.17 -24.15
N GLY A 70 -19.67 -18.15 -23.73
CA GLY A 70 -21.13 -18.20 -23.69
C GLY A 70 -21.71 -19.01 -22.53
N GLN A 71 -20.86 -19.49 -21.61
CA GLN A 71 -21.27 -20.16 -20.38
C GLN A 71 -21.75 -19.12 -19.38
N ARG A 72 -22.98 -18.64 -19.57
CA ARG A 72 -23.63 -17.63 -18.73
C ARG A 72 -25.02 -18.10 -18.37
N LEU A 73 -25.46 -17.79 -17.15
CA LEU A 73 -26.85 -17.99 -16.74
C LEU A 73 -27.68 -16.77 -17.16
N PRO A 74 -28.80 -16.94 -17.88
CA PRO A 74 -29.72 -15.85 -18.15
C PRO A 74 -30.24 -15.23 -16.84
N LEU A 75 -30.39 -13.91 -16.81
CA LEU A 75 -30.83 -13.20 -15.61
C LEU A 75 -32.19 -13.71 -15.08
N SER A 76 -33.10 -14.11 -15.98
CA SER A 76 -34.39 -14.70 -15.63
C SER A 76 -34.27 -16.02 -14.88
N GLN A 77 -33.21 -16.78 -15.11
CA GLN A 77 -32.95 -18.08 -14.47
C GLN A 77 -32.03 -17.98 -13.26
N MET A 78 -31.49 -16.79 -12.97
CA MET A 78 -30.60 -16.59 -11.81
C MET A 78 -31.31 -16.79 -10.47
N TRP A 79 -32.64 -16.64 -10.47
CA TRP A 79 -33.50 -16.85 -9.29
C TRP A 79 -34.04 -18.28 -9.19
N GLU A 80 -33.84 -19.12 -10.22
CA GLU A 80 -34.29 -20.51 -10.18
C GLU A 80 -33.39 -21.32 -9.23
N GLY A 81 -33.96 -21.86 -8.15
CA GLY A 81 -33.24 -22.68 -7.17
C GLY A 81 -32.60 -21.93 -6.01
N ILE A 82 -32.79 -20.61 -5.92
CA ILE A 82 -32.55 -19.84 -4.70
C ILE A 82 -33.91 -19.74 -3.99
N ASP A 83 -34.16 -20.60 -2.99
CA ASP A 83 -35.35 -20.47 -2.15
C ASP A 83 -35.29 -19.15 -1.38
N ALA A 84 -36.38 -18.39 -1.44
CA ALA A 84 -36.54 -17.12 -0.73
C ALA A 84 -37.26 -17.29 0.63
N GLU A 85 -37.13 -18.46 1.25
CA GLU A 85 -37.65 -18.75 2.60
C GLU A 85 -36.64 -18.43 3.71
#